data_AF-F9XAG5-F1
#
_entry.id   AF-F9XAG5-F1
#
_cell.length_a   1.000
_cell.length_b   1.000
_cell.length_c   1.000
_cell.angle_alpha   90.00
_cell.angle_beta   90.00
_cell.angle_gamma   90.00
#
_symmetry.space_group_name_H-M   'P 1'
#
loop_
_entity.id
_entity.type
_entity.pdbx_description
1 polymer ?
#
loop_
_entity_poly.entity_id
_entity_poly.type
_entity_poly.pdbx_seq_one_letter_code
_entity_poly.pdbx_strand_id
1 'polypeptide(L)'
;MLVASAALSHAQGTVNLGTAGSFGALAPAGVSNTGDTEINGDVGTTGTSVTGFPPGLYTGTLAVANEVAKQAQADSTAAFKQGQGLPPTQRFGALASLAGLTLRPGIYSFDSAVTLDGMLTLSGDGLYVIQIGSSLTTGSGSMVNLRDQADPCSVYWIVKSAATIGTTSAFAGNILAGTDITLNTAAEVQGGLYAGSAIVLDSDMINS
;
A
#
# COMPACT_ATOMS: atom_id res chain seq x y z
N MET A 1 -6.37 -20.82 -41.59
CA MET A 1 -7.20 -20.73 -40.36
C MET A 1 -6.57 -19.64 -39.49
N LEU A 2 -7.10 -18.43 -39.60
CA LEU A 2 -6.56 -17.24 -38.93
C LEU A 2 -7.13 -17.23 -37.51
N VAL A 3 -6.33 -17.58 -36.50
CA VAL A 3 -6.75 -17.41 -35.10
C VAL A 3 -6.45 -15.97 -34.74
N ALA A 4 -7.45 -15.10 -34.85
CA ALA A 4 -7.38 -13.75 -34.30
C ALA A 4 -7.22 -13.88 -32.78
N SER A 5 -6.02 -13.61 -32.27
CA SER A 5 -5.82 -13.40 -30.85
C SER A 5 -6.55 -12.11 -30.49
N ALA A 6 -7.67 -12.22 -29.78
CA ALA A 6 -8.32 -11.09 -29.15
C ALA A 6 -7.37 -10.57 -28.06
N ALA A 7 -6.59 -9.54 -28.37
CA ALA A 7 -6.02 -8.70 -27.33
C ALA A 7 -7.19 -8.03 -26.62
N LEU A 8 -7.58 -8.57 -25.46
CA LEU A 8 -8.44 -7.90 -24.51
C LEU A 8 -7.66 -6.68 -24.00
N SER A 9 -7.74 -5.58 -24.74
CA SER A 9 -7.44 -4.24 -24.23
C SER A 9 -8.52 -3.90 -23.22
N HIS A 10 -8.46 -4.49 -22.03
CA HIS A 10 -9.07 -3.88 -20.87
C HIS A 10 -8.33 -2.56 -20.68
N ALA A 11 -9.04 -1.44 -20.84
CA ALA A 11 -8.61 -0.21 -20.23
C ALA A 11 -8.48 -0.50 -18.73
N GLN A 12 -7.27 -0.86 -18.28
CA GLN A 12 -7.01 -1.07 -16.88
C GLN A 12 -7.22 0.29 -16.24
N GLY A 13 -8.33 0.42 -15.50
CA GLY A 13 -8.57 1.67 -14.79
C GLY A 13 -7.37 1.93 -13.88
N THR A 14 -6.95 3.19 -13.83
CA THR A 14 -5.71 3.58 -13.17
C THR A 14 -6.00 3.92 -11.72
N VAL A 15 -5.10 3.55 -10.80
CA VAL A 15 -5.03 4.16 -9.48
C VAL A 15 -4.06 5.34 -9.58
N ASN A 16 -4.54 6.57 -9.44
CA ASN A 16 -3.71 7.77 -9.56
C ASN A 16 -3.59 8.44 -8.19
N LEU A 17 -2.39 8.38 -7.60
CA LEU A 17 -2.08 8.99 -6.31
C LEU A 17 -2.03 10.53 -6.36
N GLY A 18 -1.95 11.13 -7.55
CA GLY A 18 -1.85 12.58 -7.70
C GLY A 18 -0.72 13.16 -6.87
N THR A 19 -1.02 14.18 -6.07
CA THR A 19 -0.02 14.81 -5.17
C THR A 19 0.39 13.93 -4.00
N ALA A 20 -0.35 12.86 -3.67
CA ALA A 20 0.06 11.91 -2.65
C ALA A 20 1.27 11.06 -3.08
N GLY A 21 1.58 10.98 -4.38
CA GLY A 21 2.63 10.11 -4.90
C GLY A 21 4.05 10.44 -4.42
N SER A 22 4.31 11.63 -3.85
CA SER A 22 5.61 11.97 -3.25
C SER A 22 5.73 11.62 -1.76
N PHE A 23 4.64 11.18 -1.12
CA PHE A 23 4.61 10.86 0.30
C PHE A 23 4.96 9.39 0.55
N GLY A 24 5.91 9.17 1.45
CA GLY A 24 6.17 7.86 2.03
C GLY A 24 5.18 7.53 3.15
N ALA A 25 4.70 8.54 3.89
CA ALA A 25 3.67 8.38 4.91
C ALA A 25 2.70 9.57 4.93
N LEU A 26 1.40 9.29 4.76
CA LEU A 26 0.35 10.30 4.76
C LEU A 26 -0.88 9.80 5.55
N ALA A 27 -1.25 10.52 6.60
CA ALA A 27 -2.36 10.13 7.46
C ALA A 27 -3.08 11.34 8.09
N PRO A 28 -4.42 11.41 8.07
CA PRO A 28 -5.14 12.59 8.55
C PRO A 28 -5.13 12.74 10.07
N ALA A 29 -5.06 11.63 10.83
CA ALA A 29 -5.03 11.65 12.30
C ALA A 29 -3.60 11.68 12.89
N GLY A 30 -2.57 11.61 12.04
CA GLY A 30 -1.17 11.76 12.41
C GLY A 30 -0.31 10.55 12.11
N VAL A 31 1.01 10.75 12.25
CA VAL A 31 2.04 9.74 12.07
C VAL A 31 2.87 9.66 13.35
N SER A 32 2.94 8.49 13.96
CA SER A 32 3.78 8.26 15.15
C SER A 32 4.86 7.22 14.86
N ASN A 33 6.06 7.50 15.36
CA ASN A 33 7.21 6.63 15.21
C ASN A 33 7.86 6.30 16.56
N THR A 34 8.35 5.08 16.68
CA THR A 34 9.30 4.63 17.72
C THR A 34 10.58 4.14 17.04
N GLY A 35 11.75 4.44 17.60
CA GLY A 35 13.03 3.94 17.05
C GLY A 35 13.42 4.52 15.69
N ASP A 36 14.41 3.90 15.07
CA ASP A 36 15.20 4.48 13.97
C ASP A 36 14.55 4.22 12.60
N THR A 37 13.33 4.70 12.41
CA THR A 37 12.63 4.61 11.11
C THR A 37 13.26 5.53 10.07
N GLU A 38 13.39 5.07 8.83
CA GLU A 38 13.80 5.87 7.68
C GLU A 38 12.70 5.93 6.62
N ILE A 39 12.25 7.14 6.28
CA ILE A 39 11.27 7.38 5.21
C ILE A 39 11.94 8.12 4.05
N ASN A 40 12.08 7.45 2.92
CA ASN A 40 12.53 8.05 1.67
C ASN A 40 11.36 8.68 0.91
N GLY A 41 10.81 9.76 1.45
CA GLY A 41 9.69 10.50 0.88
C GLY A 41 9.20 11.62 1.80
N ASP A 42 8.13 12.30 1.38
CA ASP A 42 7.44 13.29 2.21
C ASP A 42 6.67 12.59 3.37
N VAL A 43 6.51 13.30 4.49
CA VAL A 43 5.66 12.89 5.61
C VAL A 43 4.54 13.91 5.80
N GLY A 44 3.30 13.43 5.85
CA GLY A 44 2.13 14.29 5.77
C GLY A 44 1.04 13.98 6.79
N THR A 45 0.41 15.04 7.33
CA THR A 45 -0.85 14.92 8.05
C THR A 45 -1.74 16.14 7.89
N THR A 46 -3.05 15.93 7.75
CA THR A 46 -4.05 17.01 7.85
C THR A 46 -4.36 17.40 9.29
N GLY A 47 -3.99 16.54 10.25
CA GLY A 47 -4.02 16.83 11.67
C GLY A 47 -2.79 17.63 12.10
N THR A 48 -2.46 17.57 13.39
CA THR A 48 -1.37 18.35 13.98
C THR A 48 -0.21 17.51 14.50
N SER A 49 -0.31 16.18 14.49
CA SER A 49 0.64 15.30 15.17
C SER A 49 1.50 14.49 14.20
N VAL A 50 2.78 14.81 14.15
CA VAL A 50 3.84 13.91 13.68
C VAL A 50 4.86 13.79 14.81
N THR A 51 5.09 12.58 15.32
CA THR A 51 5.93 12.33 16.51
C THR A 51 6.96 11.24 16.24
N GLY A 52 8.07 11.27 16.98
CA GLY A 52 9.15 10.28 16.84
C GLY A 52 10.15 10.56 15.71
N PHE A 53 10.15 11.78 15.17
CA PHE A 53 11.13 12.26 14.19
C PHE A 53 11.83 13.50 14.76
N PRO A 54 12.95 13.38 15.49
CA PRO A 54 13.82 12.20 15.72
C PRO A 54 13.31 11.18 16.78
N PRO A 55 13.89 9.95 16.86
CA PRO A 55 15.08 9.49 16.12
C PRO A 55 14.80 9.03 14.68
N GLY A 56 13.54 8.82 14.31
CA GLY A 56 13.18 8.57 12.92
C GLY A 56 13.60 9.73 12.02
N LEU A 57 13.89 9.42 10.76
CA LEU A 57 14.33 10.34 9.73
C LEU A 57 13.43 10.25 8.50
N TYR A 58 13.34 11.36 7.77
CA TYR A 58 12.73 11.41 6.45
C TYR A 58 13.60 12.26 5.52
N THR A 59 13.62 11.94 4.23
CA THR A 59 14.42 12.69 3.23
C THR A 59 13.64 13.76 2.47
N GLY A 60 12.32 13.67 2.47
CA GLY A 60 11.42 14.65 1.85
C GLY A 60 11.08 15.82 2.75
N THR A 61 9.89 16.36 2.54
CA THR A 61 9.32 17.49 3.27
C THR A 61 8.28 17.02 4.28
N LEU A 62 8.16 17.78 5.36
CA LEU A 62 7.13 17.59 6.38
C LEU A 62 5.95 18.52 6.10
N ALA A 63 4.78 17.96 5.82
CA ALA A 63 3.55 18.70 5.56
C ALA A 63 2.52 18.47 6.69
N VAL A 64 2.34 19.47 7.56
CA VAL A 64 1.43 19.37 8.72
C VAL A 64 0.37 20.45 8.65
N ALA A 65 -0.90 20.06 8.72
CA ALA A 65 -2.07 20.95 8.77
C ALA A 65 -2.12 22.02 7.65
N ASN A 66 -1.47 21.79 6.51
CA ASN A 66 -1.34 22.75 5.41
C ASN A 66 -2.08 22.29 4.14
N GLU A 67 -2.15 23.15 3.12
CA GLU A 67 -2.86 22.85 1.87
C GLU A 67 -2.23 21.70 1.08
N VAL A 68 -0.92 21.50 1.19
CA VAL A 68 -0.22 20.37 0.55
C VAL A 68 -0.72 19.05 1.13
N ALA A 69 -0.73 18.93 2.47
CA ALA A 69 -1.22 17.73 3.15
C ALA A 69 -2.72 17.50 2.89
N LYS A 70 -3.53 18.55 2.85
CA LYS A 70 -4.97 18.45 2.53
C LYS A 70 -5.21 17.95 1.12
N GLN A 71 -4.50 18.49 0.13
CA GLN A 71 -4.64 18.06 -1.26
C GLN A 71 -4.15 16.61 -1.45
N ALA A 72 -3.00 16.26 -0.87
CA ALA A 72 -2.48 14.90 -0.90
C ALA A 72 -3.46 13.90 -0.23
N GLN A 73 -4.09 14.28 0.88
CA GLN A 73 -5.10 13.43 1.53
C GLN A 73 -6.36 13.27 0.67
N ALA A 74 -6.78 14.32 -0.03
CA ALA A 74 -7.89 14.25 -0.97
C ALA A 74 -7.56 13.34 -2.16
N ASP A 75 -6.36 13.45 -2.71
CA ASP A 75 -5.89 12.64 -3.84
C ASP A 75 -5.73 11.17 -3.45
N SER A 76 -5.14 10.86 -2.29
CA SER A 76 -5.06 9.48 -1.79
C SER A 76 -6.44 8.88 -1.52
N THR A 77 -7.39 9.68 -1.00
CA THR A 77 -8.79 9.25 -0.85
C THR A 77 -9.45 8.97 -2.22
N ALA A 78 -9.15 9.76 -3.23
CA ALA A 78 -9.63 9.54 -4.59
C ALA A 78 -9.02 8.27 -5.20
N ALA A 79 -7.71 8.07 -5.03
CA ALA A 79 -6.98 6.87 -5.46
C ALA A 79 -7.54 5.60 -4.81
N PHE A 80 -7.83 5.65 -3.50
CA PHE A 80 -8.48 4.55 -2.78
C PHE A 80 -9.84 4.20 -3.40
N LYS A 81 -10.69 5.20 -3.66
CA LYS A 81 -12.00 5.00 -4.31
C LYS A 81 -11.88 4.50 -5.74
N GLN A 82 -10.90 4.97 -6.51
CA GLN A 82 -10.59 4.46 -7.84
C GLN A 82 -10.25 2.98 -7.75
N GLY A 83 -9.29 2.63 -6.90
CA GLY A 83 -8.87 1.25 -6.66
C GLY A 83 -10.02 0.33 -6.24
N GLN A 84 -10.93 0.79 -5.37
CA GLN A 84 -12.13 0.04 -5.00
C GLN A 84 -13.12 -0.16 -6.15
N GLY A 85 -13.22 0.83 -7.05
CA GLY A 85 -14.17 0.82 -8.17
C GLY A 85 -13.73 -0.02 -9.36
N LEU A 86 -12.48 -0.49 -9.39
CA LEU A 86 -11.97 -1.29 -10.49
C LEU A 86 -12.64 -2.67 -10.54
N PRO A 87 -13.14 -3.13 -11.70
CA PRO A 87 -13.75 -4.44 -11.82
C PRO A 87 -12.68 -5.54 -11.69
N PRO A 88 -12.81 -6.48 -10.73
CA PRO A 88 -11.82 -7.53 -10.53
C PRO A 88 -11.71 -8.45 -11.75
N THR A 89 -10.48 -8.70 -12.19
CA THR A 89 -10.14 -9.75 -13.16
C THR A 89 -10.25 -11.13 -12.51
N GLN A 90 -10.03 -11.21 -11.20
CA GLN A 90 -10.21 -12.43 -10.42
C GLN A 90 -10.82 -12.11 -9.05
N ARG A 91 -11.85 -12.86 -8.67
CA ARG A 91 -12.50 -12.79 -7.35
C ARG A 91 -12.12 -14.02 -6.56
N PHE A 92 -11.50 -13.84 -5.39
CA PHE A 92 -11.15 -14.92 -4.48
C PHE A 92 -12.21 -15.21 -3.42
N GLY A 93 -13.24 -14.36 -3.31
CA GLY A 93 -14.32 -14.53 -2.34
C GLY A 93 -13.79 -14.45 -0.90
N ALA A 94 -14.13 -15.45 -0.08
CA ALA A 94 -13.75 -15.54 1.33
C ALA A 94 -12.35 -16.16 1.58
N LEU A 95 -11.48 -16.23 0.56
CA LEU A 95 -10.11 -16.68 0.77
C LEU A 95 -9.42 -15.75 1.79
N ALA A 96 -8.82 -16.34 2.82
CA ALA A 96 -8.26 -15.59 3.93
C ALA A 96 -6.74 -15.47 3.88
N SER A 97 -6.05 -16.02 2.87
CA SER A 97 -4.59 -16.01 2.81
C SER A 97 -4.02 -15.76 1.41
N LEU A 98 -2.93 -14.99 1.35
CA LEU A 98 -2.12 -14.72 0.17
C LEU A 98 -0.90 -15.64 0.04
N ALA A 99 -0.59 -16.41 1.08
CA ALA A 99 0.62 -17.22 1.15
C ALA A 99 0.65 -18.29 0.05
N GLY A 100 1.78 -18.41 -0.64
CA GLY A 100 2.01 -19.38 -1.71
C GLY A 100 1.37 -18.99 -3.05
N LEU A 101 0.61 -17.89 -3.13
CA LEU A 101 0.05 -17.44 -4.39
C LEU A 101 1.13 -16.84 -5.30
N THR A 102 0.96 -17.03 -6.60
CA THR A 102 1.67 -16.28 -7.64
C THR A 102 0.63 -15.56 -8.48
N LEU A 103 0.66 -14.23 -8.45
CA LEU A 103 -0.25 -13.38 -9.19
C LEU A 103 0.48 -12.77 -10.37
N ARG A 104 -0.24 -12.64 -11.49
CA ARG A 104 0.19 -11.89 -12.68
C ARG A 104 -0.47 -10.51 -12.64
N PRO A 105 -0.13 -9.56 -13.54
CA PRO A 105 -0.81 -8.27 -13.57
C PRO A 105 -2.33 -8.45 -13.66
N GLY A 106 -3.08 -7.75 -12.81
CA GLY A 106 -4.52 -7.93 -12.67
C GLY A 106 -5.12 -7.22 -11.46
N ILE A 107 -6.46 -7.31 -11.37
CA ILE A 107 -7.26 -6.75 -10.27
C ILE A 107 -7.87 -7.92 -9.50
N TYR A 108 -7.54 -8.02 -8.23
CA TYR A 108 -7.86 -9.15 -7.36
C TYR A 108 -8.76 -8.69 -6.22
N SER A 109 -9.89 -9.34 -5.99
CA SER A 109 -10.77 -8.99 -4.87
C SER A 109 -10.95 -10.11 -3.86
N PHE A 110 -10.98 -9.72 -2.60
CA PHE A 110 -11.24 -10.55 -1.43
C PHE A 110 -12.39 -9.92 -0.63
N ASP A 111 -13.36 -10.71 -0.21
CA ASP A 111 -14.56 -10.22 0.47
C ASP A 111 -14.34 -10.03 1.99
N SER A 112 -13.32 -10.69 2.53
CA SER A 112 -13.02 -10.77 3.97
C SER A 112 -11.65 -10.15 4.31
N ALA A 113 -11.26 -10.27 5.58
CA ALA A 113 -9.89 -10.03 5.99
C ALA A 113 -8.96 -11.06 5.34
N VAL A 114 -7.72 -10.64 5.08
CA VAL A 114 -6.71 -11.43 4.41
C VAL A 114 -5.41 -11.37 5.18
N THR A 115 -4.74 -12.51 5.31
CA THR A 115 -3.42 -12.61 5.88
C THR A 115 -2.36 -12.91 4.82
N LEU A 116 -1.13 -12.48 5.07
CA LEU A 116 0.05 -12.97 4.37
C LEU A 116 1.01 -13.51 5.42
N ASP A 117 1.09 -14.83 5.55
CA ASP A 117 2.05 -15.51 6.42
C ASP A 117 2.97 -16.38 5.57
N GLY A 118 4.18 -15.88 5.32
CA GLY A 118 5.10 -16.43 4.31
C GLY A 118 5.19 -15.54 3.08
N MET A 119 5.16 -16.12 1.87
CA MET A 119 5.48 -15.40 0.63
C MET A 119 4.29 -15.33 -0.34
N LEU A 120 4.03 -14.12 -0.85
CA LEU A 120 3.24 -13.86 -2.06
C LEU A 120 4.22 -13.52 -3.19
N THR A 121 4.01 -14.03 -4.40
CA THR A 121 4.79 -13.63 -5.58
C THR A 121 3.93 -12.82 -6.55
N LEU A 122 4.43 -11.66 -6.98
CA LEU A 122 3.89 -10.89 -8.11
C LEU A 122 4.86 -11.06 -9.29
N SER A 123 4.39 -11.56 -10.43
CA SER A 123 5.22 -11.95 -11.57
C SER A 123 4.70 -11.38 -12.88
N GLY A 124 5.50 -10.51 -13.49
CA GLY A 124 5.22 -9.84 -14.75
C GLY A 124 5.11 -8.32 -14.60
N ASP A 125 5.52 -7.62 -15.65
CA ASP A 125 5.31 -6.18 -15.81
C ASP A 125 3.82 -5.86 -15.99
N GLY A 126 3.33 -4.89 -15.21
CA GLY A 126 1.96 -4.39 -15.28
C GLY A 126 1.35 -4.04 -13.92
N LEU A 127 0.08 -3.63 -13.95
CA LEU A 127 -0.67 -3.18 -12.78
C LEU A 127 -1.12 -4.36 -11.91
N TYR A 128 -0.97 -4.21 -10.60
CA TYR A 128 -1.57 -5.08 -9.59
C TYR A 128 -2.46 -4.25 -8.68
N VAL A 129 -3.74 -4.57 -8.60
CA VAL A 129 -4.66 -3.97 -7.63
C VAL A 129 -5.26 -5.06 -6.77
N ILE A 130 -4.93 -5.07 -5.48
CA ILE A 130 -5.41 -6.05 -4.51
C ILE A 130 -6.44 -5.37 -3.61
N GLN A 131 -7.72 -5.66 -3.85
CA GLN A 131 -8.86 -5.15 -3.10
C GLN A 131 -9.20 -6.10 -1.95
N ILE A 132 -9.08 -5.62 -0.71
CA ILE A 132 -9.33 -6.39 0.50
C ILE A 132 -10.56 -5.81 1.20
N GLY A 133 -11.61 -6.63 1.33
CA GLY A 133 -12.92 -6.24 1.87
C GLY A 133 -12.93 -5.94 3.37
N SER A 134 -11.84 -6.22 4.08
CA SER A 134 -11.63 -5.85 5.49
C SER A 134 -10.16 -5.50 5.73
N SER A 135 -9.49 -6.15 6.69
CA SER A 135 -8.12 -5.88 7.09
C SER A 135 -7.10 -6.73 6.33
N LEU A 136 -5.89 -6.20 6.22
CA LEU A 136 -4.70 -6.92 5.79
C LEU A 136 -3.77 -7.12 6.99
N THR A 137 -3.27 -8.33 7.21
CA THR A 137 -2.28 -8.61 8.26
C THR A 137 -1.17 -9.50 7.73
N THR A 138 0.10 -9.08 7.86
CA THR A 138 1.23 -9.96 7.55
C THR A 138 1.81 -10.59 8.82
N GLY A 139 2.23 -11.85 8.73
CA GLY A 139 3.03 -12.50 9.77
C GLY A 139 4.47 -11.96 9.76
N SER A 140 5.22 -12.19 10.84
CA SER A 140 6.63 -11.80 10.91
C SER A 140 7.46 -12.44 9.80
N GLY A 141 8.35 -11.67 9.18
CA GLY A 141 9.23 -12.17 8.11
C GLY A 141 8.51 -12.49 6.80
N SER A 142 7.26 -12.05 6.64
CA SER A 142 6.50 -12.27 5.41
C SER A 142 7.03 -11.42 4.26
N MET A 143 6.78 -11.87 3.02
CA MET A 143 7.37 -11.24 1.83
C MET A 143 6.37 -11.10 0.69
N VAL A 144 6.36 -9.93 0.06
CA VAL A 144 5.81 -9.71 -1.28
C VAL A 144 6.98 -9.73 -2.26
N ASN A 145 7.21 -10.87 -2.89
CA ASN A 145 8.31 -11.12 -3.79
C ASN A 145 7.96 -10.68 -5.22
N LEU A 146 8.66 -9.68 -5.74
CA LEU A 146 8.50 -9.19 -7.11
C LEU A 146 9.41 -9.96 -8.06
N ARG A 147 8.85 -10.44 -9.17
CA ARG A 147 9.59 -11.18 -10.21
C ARG A 147 9.18 -10.75 -11.60
N ASP A 148 10.03 -11.10 -12.57
CA ASP A 148 9.74 -10.98 -14.00
C ASP A 148 9.30 -9.56 -14.38
N GLN A 149 10.05 -8.55 -13.89
CA GLN A 149 9.80 -7.11 -14.11
C GLN A 149 8.57 -6.53 -13.39
N ALA A 150 8.01 -7.21 -12.39
CA ALA A 150 7.04 -6.58 -11.50
C ALA A 150 7.68 -5.38 -10.77
N ASP A 151 7.00 -4.24 -10.82
CA ASP A 151 7.45 -2.96 -10.28
C ASP A 151 6.58 -2.57 -9.06
N PRO A 152 7.16 -2.30 -7.87
CA PRO A 152 6.38 -1.90 -6.70
C PRO A 152 5.53 -0.63 -6.93
N CYS A 153 5.98 0.29 -7.78
CA CYS A 153 5.22 1.50 -8.11
C CYS A 153 3.88 1.19 -8.81
N SER A 154 3.77 0.01 -9.45
CA SER A 154 2.57 -0.48 -10.12
C SER A 154 1.71 -1.43 -9.26
N VAL A 155 2.00 -1.55 -7.96
CA VAL A 155 1.26 -2.38 -7.01
C VAL A 155 0.46 -1.51 -6.05
N TYR A 156 -0.84 -1.75 -5.95
CA TYR A 156 -1.75 -1.03 -5.08
C TYR A 156 -2.56 -1.98 -4.21
N TRP A 157 -2.48 -1.77 -2.89
CA TRP A 157 -3.22 -2.49 -1.88
C TRP A 157 -4.36 -1.62 -1.39
N ILE A 158 -5.59 -2.00 -1.74
CA ILE A 158 -6.80 -1.27 -1.37
C ILE A 158 -7.44 -2.00 -0.19
N VAL A 159 -7.11 -1.56 1.02
CA VAL A 159 -7.49 -2.22 2.28
C VAL A 159 -8.68 -1.49 2.89
N LYS A 160 -9.87 -2.11 2.93
CA LYS A 160 -11.09 -1.39 3.35
C LYS A 160 -11.06 -0.92 4.80
N SER A 161 -10.39 -1.64 5.68
CA SER A 161 -10.18 -1.23 7.08
C SER A 161 -8.70 -0.93 7.35
N ALA A 162 -8.06 -1.66 8.27
CA ALA A 162 -6.69 -1.43 8.70
C ALA A 162 -5.71 -2.39 8.02
N ALA A 163 -4.48 -1.93 7.82
CA ALA A 163 -3.36 -2.77 7.40
C ALA A 163 -2.33 -2.88 8.52
N THR A 164 -1.88 -4.10 8.81
CA THR A 164 -0.83 -4.37 9.80
C THR A 164 0.27 -5.19 9.15
N ILE A 165 1.47 -4.63 9.04
CA ILE A 165 2.63 -5.31 8.50
C ILE A 165 3.46 -5.83 9.69
N GLY A 166 3.62 -7.15 9.75
CA GLY A 166 4.36 -7.85 10.79
C GLY A 166 5.86 -7.52 10.79
N THR A 167 6.51 -7.77 11.91
CA THR A 167 7.94 -7.47 12.12
C THR A 167 8.80 -8.07 11.01
N THR A 168 9.86 -7.36 10.61
CA THR A 168 10.83 -7.83 9.61
C THR A 168 10.21 -8.31 8.28
N SER A 169 8.99 -7.86 7.94
CA SER A 169 8.38 -8.19 6.66
C SER A 169 8.99 -7.34 5.54
N ALA A 170 9.16 -7.94 4.36
CA ALA A 170 9.55 -7.22 3.14
C ALA A 170 8.31 -7.06 2.25
N PHE A 171 7.68 -5.89 2.30
CA PHE A 171 6.43 -5.59 1.61
C PHE A 171 6.68 -4.71 0.39
N ALA A 172 5.91 -4.93 -0.68
CA ALA A 172 6.01 -4.18 -1.92
C ALA A 172 4.64 -3.68 -2.38
N GLY A 173 4.59 -2.41 -2.76
CA GLY A 173 3.42 -1.71 -3.24
C GLY A 173 2.93 -0.61 -2.32
N ASN A 174 2.05 0.22 -2.88
CA ASN A 174 1.40 1.33 -2.22
C ASN A 174 0.22 0.84 -1.39
N ILE A 175 0.21 1.15 -0.08
CA ILE A 175 -0.86 0.74 0.84
C ILE A 175 -1.85 1.89 1.00
N LEU A 176 -3.08 1.69 0.53
CA LEU A 176 -4.20 2.62 0.74
C LEU A 176 -5.20 1.96 1.68
N ALA A 177 -5.21 2.37 2.95
CA ALA A 177 -6.07 1.81 3.99
C ALA A 177 -7.21 2.75 4.36
N GLY A 178 -8.41 2.20 4.56
CA GLY A 178 -9.58 2.97 4.96
C GLY A 178 -9.51 3.50 6.40
N THR A 179 -8.73 2.86 7.27
CA THR A 179 -8.46 3.34 8.64
C THR A 179 -6.96 3.46 8.90
N ASP A 180 -6.39 2.63 9.77
CA ASP A 180 -5.02 2.75 10.25
C ASP A 180 -4.06 1.88 9.43
N ILE A 181 -2.80 2.32 9.35
CA ILE A 181 -1.69 1.50 8.91
C ILE A 181 -0.70 1.36 10.07
N THR A 182 -0.31 0.14 10.37
CA THR A 182 0.71 -0.16 11.38
C THR A 182 1.81 -0.98 10.74
N LEU A 183 3.04 -0.49 10.80
CA LEU A 183 4.24 -1.28 10.57
C LEU A 183 4.79 -1.68 11.95
N ASN A 184 5.03 -2.98 12.14
CA ASN A 184 5.69 -3.47 13.35
C ASN A 184 7.20 -3.56 13.11
N THR A 185 7.95 -3.56 14.22
CA THR A 185 9.40 -3.44 14.28
C THR A 185 10.16 -3.96 13.05
N ALA A 186 10.91 -3.04 12.43
CA ALA A 186 11.82 -3.33 11.32
C ALA A 186 11.14 -3.93 10.09
N ALA A 187 9.90 -3.57 9.80
CA ALA A 187 9.29 -3.86 8.50
C ALA A 187 9.89 -2.95 7.42
N GLU A 188 9.99 -3.48 6.20
CA GLU A 188 10.44 -2.77 5.02
C GLU A 188 9.29 -2.67 4.02
N VAL A 189 9.02 -1.47 3.50
CA VAL A 189 8.00 -1.22 2.48
C VAL A 189 8.63 -0.52 1.29
N GLN A 190 8.51 -1.12 0.12
CA GLN A 190 8.79 -0.47 -1.17
C GLN A 190 7.48 0.09 -1.74
N GLY A 191 7.20 1.36 -1.48
CA GLY A 191 5.95 2.05 -1.81
C GLY A 191 5.54 3.07 -0.74
N GLY A 192 4.41 3.74 -0.96
CA GLY A 192 3.86 4.73 0.00
C GLY A 192 2.79 4.17 0.94
N LEU A 193 2.66 4.80 2.11
CA LEU A 193 1.63 4.51 3.12
C LEU A 193 0.57 5.63 3.15
N TYR A 194 -0.67 5.29 2.81
CA TYR A 194 -1.79 6.24 2.73
C TYR A 194 -2.95 5.76 3.61
N ALA A 195 -3.05 6.32 4.82
CA ALA A 195 -4.05 5.92 5.81
C ALA A 195 -5.28 6.85 5.78
N GLY A 196 -6.45 6.30 6.08
CA GLY A 196 -7.68 7.05 6.33
C GLY A 196 -7.79 7.57 7.77
N SER A 197 -6.92 7.12 8.67
CA SER A 197 -6.85 7.54 10.07
C SER A 197 -5.39 7.81 10.49
N ALA A 198 -4.68 6.86 11.13
CA ALA A 198 -3.33 7.07 11.63
C ALA A 198 -2.30 6.12 11.01
N ILE A 199 -1.03 6.51 11.05
CA ILE A 199 0.11 5.63 10.77
C ILE A 199 0.94 5.46 12.05
N VAL A 200 1.30 4.21 12.37
CA VAL A 200 2.20 3.85 13.48
C VAL A 200 3.38 3.07 12.94
N LEU A 201 4.58 3.50 13.31
CA LEU A 201 5.88 2.98 12.84
C LEU A 201 6.79 2.60 14.01
N ASP A 202 7.65 1.62 13.80
CA ASP A 202 8.67 1.17 14.74
C ASP A 202 9.95 0.71 14.00
N SER A 203 10.97 1.55 13.95
CA SER A 203 12.28 1.24 13.35
C SER A 203 12.20 0.67 11.92
N ASP A 204 11.27 1.19 11.12
CA ASP A 204 10.93 0.67 9.79
C ASP A 204 11.70 1.36 8.66
N MET A 205 11.71 0.75 7.47
CA MET A 205 12.23 1.38 6.25
C MET A 205 11.13 1.54 5.21
N ILE A 206 10.92 2.77 4.75
CA ILE A 206 9.93 3.09 3.72
C ILE A 206 10.65 3.73 2.52
N ASN A 207 10.58 3.06 1.38
CA ASN A 207 11.18 3.48 0.11
C ASN A 207 10.06 3.77 -0.89
N SER A 208 9.57 5.02 -0.91
CA SER A 208 8.44 5.47 -1.76
C SER A 208 8.88 6.12 -3.07
#